data_AF-A0A352FQD7-F1
#
_entry.id   AF-A0A352FQD7-F1
#
_cell.length_a   1.000
_cell.length_b   1.000
_cell.length_c   1.000
_cell.angle_alpha   90.00
_cell.angle_beta   90.00
_cell.angle_gamma   90.00
#
_symmetry.space_group_name_H-M   'P 1'
#
loop_
_entity.id
_entity.type
_entity.pdbx_description
1 polymer ?
#
loop_
_entity_poly.entity_id
_entity_poly.type
_entity_poly.pdbx_seq_one_letter_code
_entity_poly.pdbx_strand_id
1 'polypeptide(L)' 'GMKYMVMTTKHHEGFCNFDTKLTDYCAPKQGPGRDLVREYVDAARAEGLRVGFYYSLM' A
#
# COMPACT_ATOMS: atom_id res chain seq x y z
N GLY A 1 23.45 -1.08 -1.07
CA GLY A 1 22.14 -1.36 -0.46
C GLY A 1 21.02 -0.74 -1.29
N MET A 2 19.78 -1.22 -1.10
CA MET A 2 18.58 -0.68 -1.76
C MET A 2 18.44 0.84 -1.53
N LYS A 3 17.88 1.54 -2.50
CA LYS A 3 17.67 3.00 -2.47
C LYS A 3 16.19 3.40 -2.49
N TYR A 4 15.34 2.47 -2.89
CA TYR A 4 13.90 2.64 -2.94
C TYR A 4 13.20 1.29 -2.79
N MET A 5 11.92 1.34 -2.48
CA MET A 5 11.02 0.20 -2.50
C MET A 5 9.74 0.58 -3.25
N VAL A 6 9.03 -0.41 -3.78
CA VAL A 6 7.73 -0.23 -4.42
C VAL A 6 6.74 -1.22 -3.83
N MET A 7 5.61 -0.73 -3.33
CA MET A 7 4.53 -1.57 -2.80
C MET A 7 3.36 -1.64 -3.76
N THR A 8 2.81 -2.84 -3.95
CA THR A 8 1.52 -3.04 -4.61
C THR A 8 0.40 -2.48 -3.74
N THR A 9 -0.16 -1.34 -4.14
CA THR A 9 -1.26 -0.68 -3.42
C THR A 9 -2.62 -1.22 -3.88
N LYS A 10 -2.71 -1.69 -5.12
CA LYS A 10 -3.82 -2.48 -5.68
C LYS A 10 -3.32 -3.33 -6.86
N HIS A 11 -3.73 -4.59 -6.94
CA HIS A 11 -3.44 -5.49 -8.07
C HIS A 11 -4.72 -5.80 -8.86
N HIS A 12 -4.65 -6.71 -9.83
CA HIS A 12 -5.72 -7.02 -10.79
C HIS A 12 -7.01 -7.54 -10.15
N GLU A 13 -6.94 -8.14 -8.96
CA GLU A 13 -8.13 -8.55 -8.21
C GLU A 13 -8.89 -7.38 -7.57
N GLY A 14 -8.29 -6.19 -7.53
CA GLY A 14 -8.93 -4.96 -7.08
C GLY A 14 -8.83 -4.66 -5.58
N PHE A 15 -8.17 -5.50 -4.77
CA PHE A 15 -8.04 -5.28 -3.33
C PHE A 15 -7.09 -4.11 -3.04
N CYS A 16 -7.57 -3.12 -2.27
CA CYS A 16 -6.77 -1.95 -1.92
C CYS A 16 -6.06 -2.14 -0.58
N ASN A 17 -4.74 -2.01 -0.54
CA ASN A 17 -3.94 -2.14 0.69
C ASN A 17 -3.95 -0.89 1.59
N PHE A 18 -4.77 0.12 1.26
CA PHE A 18 -4.87 1.40 1.95
C PHE A 18 -6.34 1.77 2.23
N ASP A 19 -6.57 2.76 3.09
CA ASP A 19 -7.92 3.26 3.36
C ASP A 19 -8.45 4.10 2.19
N THR A 20 -9.26 3.45 1.34
CA THR A 20 -9.91 4.08 0.20
C THR A 20 -11.39 4.38 0.49
N LYS A 21 -11.85 5.52 -0.02
CA LYS A 21 -13.26 5.93 0.04
C LYS A 21 -14.10 5.39 -1.14
N LEU A 22 -13.46 4.68 -2.08
CA LEU A 22 -14.09 4.28 -3.35
C LEU A 22 -14.64 2.85 -3.34
N THR A 23 -14.23 2.01 -2.39
CA THR A 23 -14.71 0.63 -2.23
C THR A 23 -14.52 0.17 -0.79
N ASP A 24 -15.28 -0.85 -0.38
CA ASP A 24 -15.06 -1.54 0.89
C ASP A 24 -14.08 -2.71 0.78
N TYR A 25 -13.68 -3.08 -0.44
CA TYR A 25 -12.71 -4.15 -0.70
C TYR A 25 -11.28 -3.66 -0.47
N CYS A 26 -10.94 -3.43 0.80
CA CYS A 26 -9.64 -2.91 1.23
C CYS A 26 -9.15 -3.48 2.57
N ALA A 27 -7.84 -3.38 2.82
CA ALA A 27 -7.17 -3.90 4.01
C ALA A 27 -7.76 -3.39 5.34
N PRO A 28 -8.08 -2.09 5.50
CA PRO A 28 -8.69 -1.60 6.74
C PRO A 28 -10.09 -2.14 7.04
N LYS A 29 -10.87 -2.52 6.02
CA LYS A 29 -12.29 -2.88 6.20
C LYS A 29 -12.55 -4.39 6.12
N GLN A 30 -11.87 -5.09 5.21
CA GLN A 30 -12.11 -6.50 4.91
C GLN A 30 -10.85 -7.37 5.02
N GLY A 31 -9.74 -6.80 5.48
CA GLY A 31 -8.47 -7.49 5.65
C GLY A 31 -7.90 -7.31 7.05
N PRO A 32 -6.60 -6.97 7.19
CA PRO A 32 -5.93 -6.85 8.49
C PRO A 32 -6.44 -5.75 9.43
N GLY A 33 -7.44 -4.94 9.05
CA GLY A 33 -7.94 -3.84 9.88
C GLY A 33 -6.98 -2.65 9.96
N ARG A 34 -6.02 -2.54 9.04
CA ARG A 34 -4.91 -1.57 9.07
C ARG A 34 -4.62 -1.00 7.69
N ASP A 35 -4.12 0.23 7.64
CA ASP A 35 -3.61 0.84 6.41
C ASP A 35 -2.16 0.40 6.18
N LEU A 36 -2.00 -0.64 5.37
CA LEU A 36 -0.70 -1.25 5.12
C LEU A 36 0.23 -0.33 4.31
N VAL A 37 -0.33 0.52 3.45
CA VAL A 37 0.45 1.50 2.68
C VAL A 37 1.03 2.55 3.62
N ARG A 38 0.25 3.00 4.61
CA ARG A 38 0.75 3.95 5.61
C ARG A 38 1.88 3.37 6.45
N GLU A 39 1.70 2.15 6.99
CA GLU A 39 2.75 1.46 7.75
C GLU A 39 4.02 1.26 6.92
N TYR A 40 3.88 0.87 5.66
CA TYR A 40 5.00 0.71 4.72
C TYR A 40 5.75 2.02 4.45
N VAL A 41 5.03 3.12 4.19
CA VAL A 41 5.62 4.44 3.95
C VAL A 41 6.41 4.91 5.17
N ASP A 42 5.83 4.77 6.36
CA ASP A 42 6.44 5.23 7.61
C ASP A 42 7.73 4.43 7.90
N ALA A 43 7.70 3.11 7.73
CA ALA A 43 8.89 2.25 7.88
C ALA A 43 9.97 2.55 6.83
N ALA A 44 9.61 2.66 5.55
CA ALA A 44 10.58 2.93 4.48
C ALA A 44 11.28 4.30 4.67
N ARG A 45 10.53 5.32 5.10
CA ARG A 45 11.09 6.65 5.39
C ARG A 45 11.98 6.65 6.62
N ALA A 46 11.65 5.88 7.66
CA ALA A 46 12.51 5.73 8.84
C ALA A 46 13.89 5.17 8.48
N GLU A 47 13.95 4.29 7.47
CA GLU A 47 15.19 3.70 6.94
C GLU A 47 15.86 4.53 5.82
N GLY A 48 15.35 5.74 5.53
CA GLY A 48 15.91 6.62 4.49
C GLY A 48 15.72 6.12 3.06
N LEU A 49 14.77 5.21 2.82
CA LEU A 49 14.45 4.68 1.50
C LEU A 49 13.44 5.59 0.79
N ARG A 50 13.59 5.73 -0.53
CA ARG A 50 12.56 6.35 -1.37
C ARG A 50 11.38 5.40 -1.52
N VAL A 51 10.17 5.96 -1.59
CA VAL A 51 8.93 5.19 -1.67
C VAL A 51 8.32 5.29 -3.06
N GLY A 52 7.90 4.16 -3.61
CA GLY A 52 7.09 4.07 -4.82
C GLY A 52 5.85 3.20 -4.61
N PHE A 53 4.88 3.37 -5.50
CA PHE A 53 3.64 2.60 -5.50
C PHE A 53 3.41 1.95 -6.85
N TYR A 54 2.96 0.70 -6.82
CA TYR A 54 2.42 0.01 -7.98
C TYR A 54 0.90 -0.07 -7.83
N TYR A 55 0.17 0.32 -8.87
CA TYR A 55 -1.29 0.32 -8.90
C TYR A 55 -1.77 -0.23 -10.24
N SER A 56 -2.46 -1.37 -10.23
CA SER A 56 -3.11 -1.88 -11.44
C SER A 56 -4.35 -1.07 -11.77
N LEU A 57 -4.43 -0.53 -12.99
CA LEU A 57 -5.63 0.19 -13.46
C LEU A 57 -6.75 -0.76 -13.93
N MET A 58 -6.39 -2.00 -14.26
CA MET A 58 -7.27 -3.04 -14.78
C MET A 58 -7.58 -4.07 -13.69
#